data_AF-A0A968DWN4-F1
#
_entry.id   AF-A0A968DWN4-F1
#
_cell.length_a   1.000
_cell.length_b   1.000
_cell.length_c   1.000
_cell.angle_alpha   90.00
_cell.angle_beta   90.00
_cell.angle_gamma   90.00
#
_symmetry.space_group_name_H-M   'P 1'
#
loop_
_entity.id
_entity.type
_entity.pdbx_description
1 polymer ?
#
loop_
_entity_poly.entity_id
_entity_poly.type
_entity_poly.pdbx_seq_one_letter_code
_entity_poly.pdbx_strand_id
1 'polypeptide(L)'
;MKVEDFTSQVEGAFLIIVAISVVLLVGITIAMIYFVFRYHHTRHKTPKDIHGNLSLEIIWTVIPTIIVLGMFYYGWVGYRTMDRIPENALTVETIGRMWSWSFTYENGVQT
;
A
#
# COMPACT_ATOMS: atom_id res chain seq x y z
N MET A 1 7.26 17.50 -16.67
CA MET A 1 7.23 16.27 -15.86
C MET A 1 7.21 15.11 -16.85
N LYS A 2 8.26 14.30 -16.90
CA LYS A 2 8.36 13.21 -17.87
C LYS A 2 7.56 12.01 -17.35
N VAL A 3 7.06 11.16 -18.25
CA VAL A 3 6.32 9.93 -17.90
C VAL A 3 7.12 9.07 -16.90
N GLU A 4 8.45 9.05 -17.06
CA GLU A 4 9.40 8.36 -16.18
C GLU A 4 9.35 8.85 -14.71
N ASP A 5 9.06 10.13 -14.47
CA ASP A 5 8.97 10.72 -13.12
C ASP A 5 7.67 10.30 -12.38
N PHE A 6 6.63 9.95 -13.14
CA PHE A 6 5.36 9.44 -12.59
C PHE A 6 5.46 7.95 -12.28
N THR A 7 5.98 7.16 -13.23
CA THR A 7 6.13 5.71 -13.04
C THR A 7 7.03 5.41 -11.85
N SER A 8 8.13 6.15 -11.68
CA SER A 8 9.04 5.99 -10.55
C SER A 8 8.40 6.33 -9.19
N GLN A 9 7.51 7.34 -9.12
CA GLN A 9 6.78 7.65 -7.89
C GLN A 9 5.77 6.57 -7.51
N VAL A 10 5.02 6.05 -8.49
CA VAL A 10 4.06 4.96 -8.25
C VAL A 10 4.78 3.68 -7.84
N GLU A 11 5.86 3.35 -8.55
CA GLU A 11 6.66 2.16 -8.28
C GLU A 11 7.34 2.26 -6.91
N GLY A 12 7.86 3.43 -6.53
CA GLY A 12 8.37 3.69 -5.18
C GLY A 12 7.30 3.49 -4.09
N ALA A 13 6.10 4.03 -4.30
CA ALA A 13 4.97 3.83 -3.38
C ALA A 13 4.62 2.35 -3.22
N PHE A 14 4.50 1.65 -4.34
CA PHE A 14 4.17 0.24 -4.38
C PHE A 14 5.24 -0.60 -3.66
N LEU A 15 6.53 -0.38 -3.96
CA LEU A 15 7.63 -1.11 -3.33
C LEU A 15 7.68 -0.89 -1.81
N ILE A 16 7.45 0.33 -1.33
CA ILE A 16 7.41 0.62 0.11
C ILE A 16 6.26 -0.13 0.78
N ILE A 17 5.06 -0.09 0.19
CA ILE A 17 3.87 -0.78 0.71
C ILE A 17 4.10 -2.30 0.76
N VAL A 18 4.64 -2.87 -0.31
CA VAL A 18 4.94 -4.31 -0.39
C VAL A 18 6.02 -4.69 0.62
N ALA A 19 7.09 -3.91 0.74
CA ALA A 19 8.15 -4.16 1.71
C ALA A 19 7.63 -4.18 3.15
N ILE A 20 6.83 -3.18 3.55
CA ILE A 20 6.20 -3.13 4.87
C ILE A 20 5.29 -4.34 5.09
N SER A 21 4.49 -4.70 4.10
CA SER A 21 3.57 -5.83 4.17
C SER A 21 4.31 -7.16 4.37
N VAL A 22 5.40 -7.37 3.62
CA VAL A 22 6.25 -8.55 3.75
C VAL A 22 6.94 -8.60 5.11
N VAL A 23 7.46 -7.48 5.61
CA VAL A 23 8.07 -7.40 6.94
C VAL A 23 7.06 -7.75 8.04
N LEU A 24 5.84 -7.21 7.97
CA LEU A 24 4.77 -7.55 8.92
C LEU A 24 4.39 -9.03 8.85
N LEU A 25 4.22 -9.57 7.63
CA LEU A 25 3.90 -10.99 7.43
C LEU A 25 4.97 -11.90 8.04
N VAL A 26 6.25 -11.62 7.76
CA VAL A 26 7.38 -12.38 8.29
C VAL A 26 7.46 -12.22 9.80
N GLY A 27 7.29 -11.02 10.33
CA GLY A 27 7.30 -10.75 11.77
C GLY A 27 6.22 -11.52 12.54
N ILE A 28 4.98 -11.52 12.02
CA ILE A 28 3.86 -12.26 12.60
C ILE A 28 4.12 -13.77 12.50
N THR A 29 4.62 -14.25 11.36
CA THR A 29 4.91 -15.68 11.15
C THR A 29 6.00 -16.17 12.09
N ILE A 30 7.09 -15.41 12.27
CA ILE A 30 8.16 -15.73 13.21
C ILE A 30 7.64 -15.71 14.65
N ALA A 31 6.86 -14.71 15.03
CA ALA A 31 6.27 -14.64 16.37
C ALA A 31 5.36 -15.86 16.64
N MET A 32 4.52 -16.23 15.68
CA MET A 32 3.67 -17.41 15.76
C MET A 32 4.50 -18.69 15.92
N ILE A 33 5.51 -18.89 15.07
CA ILE A 33 6.42 -20.05 15.15
C ILE A 33 7.13 -20.09 16.50
N TYR A 34 7.62 -18.95 16.98
CA TYR A 34 8.24 -18.83 18.30
C TYR A 34 7.28 -19.25 19.41
N PHE A 35 6.04 -18.77 19.41
CA PHE A 35 5.03 -19.15 20.40
C PHE A 35 4.74 -20.66 20.35
N VAL A 36 4.59 -21.23 19.16
CA VAL A 36 4.37 -22.68 18.98
C VAL A 36 5.52 -23.50 19.57
N PHE A 37 6.77 -23.15 19.29
CA PHE A 37 7.93 -23.86 19.84
C PHE A 37 8.13 -23.63 21.33
N ARG A 38 7.95 -22.39 21.80
CA ARG A 38 8.21 -21.98 23.20
C ARG A 38 7.16 -22.53 24.17
N TYR A 39 5.91 -22.60 23.73
CA TYR A 39 4.74 -23.04 24.52
C TYR A 39 4.23 -24.43 24.12
N HIS A 40 5.04 -25.21 23.41
CA HIS A 40 4.71 -26.58 23.04
C HIS A 40 4.37 -27.44 24.29
N HIS A 41 3.35 -28.30 24.17
CA HIS A 41 2.76 -29.07 25.27
C HIS A 41 3.76 -29.93 26.05
N THR A 42 4.84 -30.42 25.42
CA THR A 42 5.91 -31.15 26.15
C THR A 42 6.73 -30.28 27.10
N ARG A 43 6.74 -28.94 26.95
CA ARG A 43 7.50 -28.01 27.81
C ARG A 43 6.64 -27.24 28.80
N HIS A 44 5.34 -27.06 28.56
CA HIS A 44 4.39 -26.40 29.46
C HIS A 44 3.11 -27.22 29.61
N LYS A 45 3.04 -28.03 30.67
CA LYS A 45 1.95 -29.01 30.91
C LYS A 45 0.70 -28.41 31.55
N THR A 46 0.83 -27.27 32.21
CA THR A 46 -0.27 -26.53 32.85
C THR A 46 -0.42 -25.16 32.19
N PRO A 47 -1.52 -24.88 31.48
CA PRO A 47 -1.76 -23.55 30.91
C PRO A 47 -1.90 -22.53 32.04
N LYS A 48 -1.33 -21.35 31.85
CA LYS A 48 -1.59 -20.20 32.74
C LYS A 48 -2.81 -19.46 32.20
N ASP A 49 -3.84 -19.32 33.02
CA ASP A 49 -5.01 -18.51 32.70
C ASP A 49 -4.67 -17.02 32.89
N ILE A 50 -4.36 -16.35 31.78
CA ILE A 50 -4.15 -14.90 31.74
C ILE A 50 -5.34 -14.32 30.99
N HIS A 51 -6.22 -13.60 31.68
CA HIS A 51 -7.48 -13.11 31.10
C HIS A 51 -7.33 -11.83 30.26
N GLY A 52 -6.19 -11.13 30.35
CA GLY A 52 -5.94 -9.98 29.51
C GLY A 52 -4.65 -9.28 29.87
N ASN A 53 -4.12 -8.52 28.92
CA ASN A 53 -3.03 -7.59 29.17
C ASN A 53 -3.30 -6.31 28.38
N LEU A 54 -3.95 -5.36 29.05
CA LEU A 54 -4.32 -4.06 28.47
C LEU A 54 -3.12 -3.35 27.80
N SER A 55 -1.92 -3.48 28.39
CA SER A 55 -0.72 -2.86 27.80
C SER A 55 -0.35 -3.50 26.46
N LEU A 56 -0.45 -4.83 26.38
CA LEU A 56 -0.16 -5.57 25.15
C LEU A 56 -1.22 -5.30 24.07
N GLU A 57 -2.48 -5.21 24.49
CA GLU A 57 -3.63 -4.87 23.64
C GLU A 57 -3.49 -3.49 23.00
N ILE A 58 -3.06 -2.49 23.77
CA ILE A 58 -2.81 -1.14 23.25
C ILE A 58 -1.62 -1.15 22.29
N ILE A 59 -0.53 -1.83 22.64
CA ILE A 59 0.67 -1.87 21.80
C ILE A 59 0.36 -2.48 20.42
N TRP A 60 -0.34 -3.62 20.39
CA TRP A 60 -0.64 -4.28 19.11
C TRP A 60 -1.72 -3.59 18.30
N THR A 61 -2.51 -2.69 18.86
CA THR A 61 -3.52 -1.93 18.10
C THR A 61 -2.92 -0.64 17.57
N VAL A 62 -2.20 0.11 18.41
CA VAL A 62 -1.62 1.40 18.07
C VAL A 62 -0.53 1.27 17.01
N ILE A 63 0.37 0.28 17.12
CA ILE A 63 1.48 0.12 16.17
C ILE A 63 0.97 -0.11 14.74
N PRO A 64 0.08 -1.08 14.47
CA PRO A 64 -0.48 -1.28 13.13
C PRO A 64 -1.28 -0.07 12.63
N THR A 65 -2.05 0.59 13.50
CA THR A 65 -2.79 1.80 13.11
C THR A 65 -1.86 2.91 12.62
N ILE A 66 -0.75 3.17 13.32
CA ILE A 66 0.23 4.19 12.91
C ILE A 66 0.88 3.82 11.57
N ILE A 67 1.22 2.55 11.35
CA ILE A 67 1.80 2.08 10.09
C ILE A 67 0.83 2.34 8.92
N VAL A 68 -0.44 2.00 9.09
CA VAL A 68 -1.47 2.22 8.06
C VAL A 68 -1.68 3.71 7.79
N LEU A 69 -1.70 4.56 8.82
CA LEU A 69 -1.79 6.02 8.65
C LEU A 69 -0.58 6.58 7.88
N GLY A 70 0.63 6.07 8.14
CA GLY A 70 1.82 6.45 7.39
C GLY A 70 1.74 6.06 5.91
N MET A 71 1.25 4.85 5.62
CA MET A 71 1.02 4.40 4.25
C MET A 71 -0.03 5.26 3.53
N PHE A 72 -1.12 5.61 4.23
CA PHE A 72 -2.15 6.50 3.70
C PHE A 72 -1.58 7.87 3.34
N TYR A 73 -0.78 8.47 4.23
CA TYR A 73 -0.15 9.76 3.97
C TYR A 73 0.75 9.73 2.73
N TYR A 74 1.56 8.68 2.58
CA TYR A 74 2.42 8.52 1.40
C TYR A 74 1.59 8.39 0.11
N GLY A 75 0.54 7.56 0.12
CA GLY A 75 -0.38 7.42 -1.01
C GLY A 75 -1.10 8.72 -1.37
N TRP A 76 -1.52 9.49 -0.37
CA TRP A 76 -2.17 10.79 -0.55
C TRP A 76 -1.25 11.82 -1.23
N VAL A 77 0.02 11.88 -0.85
CA VAL A 77 1.01 12.78 -1.48
C VAL A 77 1.21 12.41 -2.95
N GLY A 78 1.32 11.11 -3.27
CA GLY A 78 1.41 10.64 -4.66
C GLY A 78 0.17 11.02 -5.48
N TYR A 79 -1.03 10.85 -4.91
CA TYR A 79 -2.29 11.21 -5.56
C TYR A 79 -2.39 12.70 -5.89
N ARG A 80 -2.01 13.58 -4.96
CA ARG A 80 -2.03 15.04 -5.16
C ARG A 80 -1.13 15.50 -6.30
N THR A 81 -0.05 14.76 -6.56
CA THR A 81 0.86 15.02 -7.68
C THR A 81 0.25 14.59 -9.02
N MET A 82 -0.60 13.56 -9.04
CA MET A 82 -1.30 13.09 -10.24
C MET A 82 -2.49 13.97 -10.65
N ASP A 83 -3.17 14.56 -9.66
CA ASP A 83 -4.37 15.38 -9.87
C ASP A 83 -4.05 16.74 -10.55
N ARG A 84 -2.77 17.16 -10.57
CA ARG A 84 -2.35 18.41 -11.20
C ARG A 84 -2.09 18.23 -12.70
N ILE A 85 -3.03 18.70 -13.51
CA ILE A 85 -2.86 18.81 -14.97
C ILE A 85 -1.89 19.99 -15.26
N PRO A 86 -0.79 19.78 -16.00
CA PRO A 86 0.12 20.86 -16.37
C PRO A 86 -0.53 21.84 -17.36
N GLU A 87 -0.22 23.14 -17.25
CA GLU A 87 -0.82 24.22 -18.07
C GLU A 87 -0.51 24.10 -19.58
N ASN A 88 0.51 23.33 -19.96
CA ASN A 88 0.90 23.08 -21.34
C ASN A 88 0.47 21.69 -21.85
N ALA A 89 -0.59 21.11 -21.27
CA ALA A 89 -1.09 19.80 -21.67
C ALA A 89 -1.72 19.86 -23.07
N LEU A 90 -1.37 18.90 -23.92
CA LEU A 90 -2.05 18.67 -25.20
C LEU A 90 -3.45 18.11 -24.92
N THR A 91 -4.49 18.79 -25.40
CA THR A 91 -5.87 18.30 -25.27
C THR A 91 -6.17 17.30 -26.39
N VAL A 92 -6.46 16.05 -26.04
CA VAL A 92 -6.86 14.99 -26.99
C VAL A 92 -8.24 14.48 -26.60
N GLU A 93 -9.22 14.69 -27.46
CA GLU A 93 -10.55 14.11 -27.29
C GLU A 93 -10.54 12.68 -27.81
N THR A 94 -10.88 11.72 -26.95
CA THR A 94 -10.86 10.29 -27.27
C THR A 94 -12.28 9.75 -27.32
N ILE A 95 -12.72 9.29 -28.49
CA ILE A 95 -14.03 8.66 -28.70
C ILE A 95 -13.85 7.13 -28.69
N GLY A 96 -14.42 6.48 -27.68
CA GLY A 96 -14.48 5.02 -27.62
C GLY A 96 -15.56 4.45 -28.53
N ARG A 97 -15.17 3.55 -29.46
CA ARG A 97 -16.05 2.75 -30.31
C ARG A 97 -15.84 1.26 -30.00
N MET A 98 -16.75 0.39 -30.43
CA MET A 98 -16.60 -1.05 -30.18
C MET A 98 -15.33 -1.56 -30.88
N TRP A 99 -14.34 -1.94 -30.06
CA TRP A 99 -13.01 -2.42 -30.50
C TRP A 99 -12.19 -1.39 -31.30
N SER A 100 -12.51 -0.10 -31.17
CA SER A 100 -11.80 0.98 -31.85
C SER A 100 -11.79 2.23 -31.00
N TRP A 101 -10.72 3.01 -31.10
CA TRP A 101 -10.59 4.30 -30.44
C TRP A 101 -10.32 5.31 -31.54
N SER A 102 -11.01 6.45 -31.51
CA SER A 102 -10.73 7.57 -32.40
C SER A 102 -10.24 8.75 -31.58
N PHE A 103 -9.21 9.42 -32.08
CA PHE A 103 -8.55 10.52 -31.37
C PHE A 103 -8.70 11.79 -32.20
N THR A 104 -9.27 12.83 -31.58
CA THR A 104 -9.40 14.16 -32.16
C THR A 104 -8.43 15.10 -31.44
N TYR A 105 -7.54 15.71 -32.20
CA TYR A 105 -6.58 16.71 -31.71
C TYR A 105 -7.13 18.13 -31.90
N GLU A 106 -6.63 19.11 -31.14
CA GLU A 106 -7.05 20.53 -31.26
C GLU A 106 -6.87 21.12 -32.67
N ASN A 107 -5.99 20.53 -33.50
CA ASN A 107 -5.78 20.92 -34.89
C ASN A 107 -6.83 20.35 -35.87
N GLY A 108 -7.85 19.64 -35.37
CA GLY A 108 -8.93 19.06 -36.16
C GLY A 108 -8.58 17.76 -36.89
N VAL A 109 -7.36 17.24 -36.71
CA VAL A 109 -6.97 15.93 -37.26
C VAL A 109 -7.62 14.83 -36.43
N GLN A 110 -8.29 13.90 -37.12
CA GLN A 110 -8.88 12.70 -36.52
C GLN A 110 -8.12 11.46 -36.99
N THR A 111 -7.85 10.54 -36.06
CA THR A 111 -7.25 9.21 -36.33
C THR A 111 -8.22 8.10 -35.95
#